data_AF-A0A815QNP3-F1
#
_entry.id   AF-A0A815QNP3-F1
#
_cell.length_a   1.000
_cell.length_b   1.000
_cell.length_c   1.000
_cell.angle_alpha   90.00
_cell.angle_beta   90.00
_cell.angle_gamma   90.00
#
_symmetry.space_group_name_H-M   'P 1'
#
loop_
_entity.id
_entity.type
_entity.pdbx_description
1 polymer ?
#
loop_
_entity_poly.entity_id
_entity_poly.type
_entity_poly.pdbx_seq_one_letter_code
_entity_poly.pdbx_strand_id
1 'polypeptide(L)'
;MKITSTNGNASRLNNDNKRLEYICSYIRYKFDNLFAHGLIFIIPLLTIISVIIILIFSIIYYYTKGVSNYKDALWETFTRILDPCAAAHDEGLKHRVISGIVILCGLVIIAILIGAIVTFMEEKLNELKKGRTTVIEKNHTIILGWSPKIFDIINELIITNENQRNPSI
;
A
#
# COMPACT_ATOMS: atom_id res chain seq x y z
N MET A 1 43.44 12.44 42.49
CA MET A 1 42.17 13.15 42.20
C MET A 1 41.64 12.66 40.85
N LYS A 2 40.35 12.28 40.77
CA LYS A 2 39.57 11.79 39.61
C LYS A 2 39.80 10.35 39.10
N ILE A 3 38.97 9.42 39.58
CA ILE A 3 38.51 8.21 38.87
C ILE A 3 37.14 7.79 39.42
N THR A 4 36.06 8.47 39.02
CA THR A 4 34.68 8.05 39.38
C THR A 4 33.65 8.24 38.25
N SER A 5 34.05 8.62 37.04
CA SER A 5 33.08 8.97 35.96
C SER A 5 32.74 7.84 34.98
N THR A 6 33.38 6.66 35.04
CA THR A 6 33.28 5.66 33.95
C THR A 6 32.12 4.67 34.11
N ASN A 7 31.68 4.37 35.34
CA ASN A 7 30.67 3.33 35.61
C ASN A 7 29.22 3.77 35.31
N GLY A 8 28.94 5.09 35.39
CA GLY A 8 27.62 5.65 35.07
C GLY A 8 27.29 5.63 33.58
N ASN A 9 28.29 5.67 32.69
CA ASN A 9 28.05 5.66 31.25
C ASN A 9 27.80 4.24 30.72
N ALA A 10 28.52 3.23 31.24
CA ALA A 10 28.33 1.84 30.80
C ALA A 10 26.95 1.27 31.18
N SER A 11 26.42 1.64 32.35
CA SER A 11 25.08 1.24 32.80
C SER A 11 23.96 1.95 32.04
N ARG A 12 24.17 3.22 31.66
CA ARG A 12 23.24 3.97 30.78
C ARG A 12 23.17 3.37 29.37
N LEU A 13 24.32 3.11 28.76
CA LEU A 13 24.38 2.51 27.42
C LEU A 13 23.74 1.12 27.36
N ASN A 14 23.85 0.31 28.42
CA ASN A 14 23.19 -0.99 28.50
C ASN A 14 21.65 -0.87 28.58
N ASN A 15 21.15 0.11 29.34
CA ASN A 15 19.71 0.37 29.43
C ASN A 15 19.15 0.95 28.11
N ASP A 16 19.92 1.80 27.44
CA ASP A 16 19.54 2.32 26.11
C ASP A 16 19.51 1.16 25.10
N ASN A 17 20.55 0.32 25.02
CA ASN A 17 20.56 -0.84 24.12
C ASN A 17 19.37 -1.79 24.37
N LYS A 18 19.04 -2.09 25.63
CA LYS A 18 17.84 -2.90 25.96
C LYS A 18 16.54 -2.23 25.51
N ARG A 19 16.43 -0.90 25.63
CA ARG A 19 15.26 -0.17 25.13
C ARG A 19 15.16 -0.22 23.61
N LEU A 20 16.29 -0.08 22.92
CA LEU A 20 16.37 -0.12 21.46
C LEU A 20 15.99 -1.51 20.93
N GLU A 21 16.48 -2.59 21.56
CA GLU A 21 16.10 -3.97 21.22
C GLU A 21 14.62 -4.25 21.44
N TYR A 22 14.05 -3.72 22.53
CA TYR A 22 12.62 -3.88 22.84
C TYR A 22 11.75 -3.16 21.81
N ILE A 23 12.13 -1.93 21.42
CA ILE A 23 11.42 -1.15 20.40
C ILE A 23 11.48 -1.85 19.04
N CYS A 24 12.66 -2.35 18.62
CA CYS A 24 12.80 -3.11 17.37
C CYS A 24 11.92 -4.37 17.36
N SER A 25 11.91 -5.13 18.47
CA SER A 25 11.12 -6.35 18.59
C SER A 25 9.62 -6.06 18.59
N TYR A 26 9.19 -4.97 19.24
CA TYR A 26 7.80 -4.54 19.25
C TYR A 26 7.31 -4.05 17.88
N ILE A 27 8.14 -3.30 17.16
CA ILE A 27 7.85 -2.88 15.78
C ILE A 27 7.73 -4.12 14.88
N ARG A 28 8.67 -5.07 14.99
CA ARG A 28 8.63 -6.32 14.20
C ARG A 28 7.39 -7.15 14.51
N TYR A 29 7.03 -7.30 15.78
CA TYR A 29 5.80 -7.98 16.20
C TYR A 29 4.54 -7.33 15.62
N LYS A 30 4.44 -5.98 15.64
CA LYS A 30 3.32 -5.28 15.00
C LYS A 30 3.32 -5.45 13.49
N PHE A 31 4.48 -5.41 12.84
CA PHE A 31 4.61 -5.67 11.40
C PHE A 31 4.18 -7.10 11.05
N ASP A 32 4.66 -8.10 11.77
CA ASP A 32 4.29 -9.50 11.56
C ASP A 32 2.78 -9.72 11.75
N ASN A 33 2.18 -9.07 12.75
CA ASN A 33 0.73 -9.11 12.97
C ASN A 33 -0.08 -8.38 11.88
N LEU A 34 0.50 -7.34 11.25
CA LEU A 34 -0.06 -6.64 10.09
C LEU A 34 0.00 -7.52 8.83
N PHE A 35 1.10 -8.23 8.61
CA PHE A 35 1.25 -9.19 7.51
C PHE A 35 0.34 -10.42 7.68
N ALA A 36 0.04 -10.83 8.92
CA ALA A 36 -0.83 -11.96 9.21
C ALA A 36 -2.29 -11.76 8.76
N HIS A 37 -2.75 -10.52 8.55
CA HIS A 37 -4.12 -10.22 8.12
C HIS A 37 -4.29 -10.13 6.58
N GLY A 38 -3.25 -10.45 5.79
CA GLY A 38 -3.30 -10.50 4.33
C GLY A 38 -3.06 -9.17 3.63
N LEU A 39 -3.13 -9.19 2.29
CA LEU A 39 -2.81 -8.08 1.39
C LEU A 39 -3.67 -6.81 1.61
N ILE A 40 -4.90 -6.97 2.11
CA ILE A 40 -5.82 -5.89 2.47
C ILE A 40 -5.25 -4.91 3.51
N PHE A 41 -4.38 -5.36 4.41
CA PHE A 41 -3.73 -4.48 5.39
C PHE A 41 -2.42 -3.86 4.89
N ILE A 42 -1.78 -4.46 3.89
CA ILE A 42 -0.48 -4.02 3.36
C ILE A 42 -0.64 -2.77 2.50
N ILE A 43 -1.70 -2.67 1.71
CA ILE A 43 -1.97 -1.53 0.80
C ILE A 43 -2.14 -0.19 1.55
N PRO A 44 -2.99 -0.08 2.60
CA PRO A 44 -3.11 1.19 3.33
C PRO A 44 -1.81 1.56 4.06
N LEU A 45 -1.08 0.57 4.58
CA LEU A 45 0.23 0.80 5.20
C LEU A 45 1.24 1.36 4.20
N LEU A 46 1.31 0.78 2.99
CA LEU A 46 2.20 1.23 1.93
C LEU A 46 1.83 2.65 1.46
N THR A 47 0.54 2.96 1.41
CA THR A 47 0.02 4.30 1.09
C THR A 47 0.47 5.33 2.14
N ILE A 48 0.36 5.00 3.43
CA ILE A 48 0.82 5.87 4.53
C ILE A 48 2.33 6.11 4.44
N ILE A 49 3.11 5.05 4.19
CA ILE A 49 4.57 5.15 4.01
C ILE A 49 4.90 6.08 2.84
N SER A 50 4.20 5.94 1.71
CA SER A 50 4.37 6.83 0.55
C SER A 50 4.12 8.29 0.90
N VAL A 51 3.02 8.58 1.62
CA VAL A 51 2.70 9.95 2.08
C VAL A 51 3.78 10.51 3.00
N ILE A 52 4.27 9.74 3.97
CA ILE A 52 5.33 10.16 4.88
C ILE A 52 6.60 10.55 4.10
N ILE A 53 6.95 9.77 3.08
CA ILE A 53 8.13 10.05 2.27
C ILE A 53 7.96 11.34 1.44
N ILE A 54 6.77 11.57 0.87
CA ILE A 54 6.46 12.83 0.16
C ILE A 54 6.60 14.03 1.11
N LEU A 55 6.15 13.90 2.37
CA LEU A 55 6.31 14.96 3.38
C LEU A 55 7.79 15.23 3.69
N ILE A 56 8.61 14.18 3.84
CA ILE A 56 10.06 14.32 4.08
C ILE A 56 10.73 15.03 2.91
N PHE A 57 10.41 14.63 1.67
CA PHE A 57 10.96 15.28 0.48
C PHE A 57 10.52 16.73 0.33
N SER A 58 9.26 17.03 0.64
CA SER A 58 8.75 18.39 0.63
C SER A 58 9.51 19.29 1.61
N ILE A 59 9.84 18.79 2.81
CA ILE A 59 10.65 19.52 3.78
C ILE A 59 12.06 19.77 3.23
N ILE A 60 12.70 18.74 2.67
CA ILE A 60 14.04 18.86 2.05
C ILE A 60 14.01 19.91 0.92
N TYR A 61 12.96 19.89 0.09
CA TYR A 61 12.80 20.81 -1.02
C TYR A 61 12.57 22.25 -0.55
N TYR A 62 11.77 22.46 0.49
CA TYR A 62 11.55 23.76 1.13
C TYR A 62 12.87 24.39 1.58
N TYR A 63 13.72 23.64 2.28
CA TYR A 63 15.04 24.14 2.70
C TYR A 63 16.01 24.38 1.54
N THR A 64 15.82 23.70 0.41
CA THR A 64 16.76 23.72 -0.72
C THR A 64 16.49 24.86 -1.70
N LYS A 65 15.21 25.15 -2.03
CA LYS A 65 14.84 26.23 -2.97
C LYS A 65 14.34 27.52 -2.30
N GLY A 66 14.04 27.50 -0.99
CA GLY A 66 13.51 28.68 -0.31
C GLY A 66 12.13 29.10 -0.82
N VAL A 67 11.26 28.12 -1.08
CA VAL A 67 9.89 28.36 -1.53
C VAL A 67 9.13 29.12 -0.45
N SER A 68 8.37 30.15 -0.84
CA SER A 68 7.69 31.07 0.10
C SER A 68 6.61 30.40 0.95
N ASN A 69 5.99 29.31 0.46
CA ASN A 69 4.97 28.57 1.19
C ASN A 69 5.23 27.05 1.19
N TYR A 70 4.93 26.41 2.33
CA TYR A 70 5.01 24.95 2.48
C TYR A 70 4.05 24.19 1.52
N LYS A 71 2.86 24.76 1.26
CA LYS A 71 1.88 24.16 0.34
C LYS A 71 2.42 24.06 -1.09
N ASP A 72 3.16 25.09 -1.53
CA ASP A 72 3.75 25.14 -2.86
C ASP A 72 4.91 24.15 -2.95
N ALA A 73 5.71 24.01 -1.89
CA ALA A 73 6.75 22.98 -1.83
C ALA A 73 6.19 21.54 -1.84
N LEU A 74 5.04 21.30 -1.18
CA LEU A 74 4.33 20.02 -1.27
C LEU A 74 3.84 19.75 -2.69
N TRP A 75 3.19 20.73 -3.31
CA TRP A 75 2.67 20.61 -4.66
C TRP A 75 3.78 20.35 -5.67
N GLU A 76 4.89 21.10 -5.62
CA GLU A 76 6.02 20.89 -6.52
C GLU A 76 6.69 19.53 -6.32
N THR A 77 6.83 19.07 -5.08
CA THR A 77 7.41 17.75 -4.80
C THR A 77 6.50 16.64 -5.32
N PHE A 78 5.18 16.79 -5.14
CA PHE A 78 4.19 15.84 -5.65
C PHE A 78 4.22 15.78 -7.18
N THR A 79 4.15 16.92 -7.86
CA THR A 79 4.18 16.97 -9.34
C THR A 79 5.50 16.50 -9.90
N ARG A 80 6.63 16.73 -9.21
CA ARG A 80 7.95 16.23 -9.63
C ARG A 80 8.10 14.71 -9.52
N ILE A 81 7.42 14.08 -8.57
CA ILE A 81 7.39 12.61 -8.48
C ILE A 81 6.53 12.03 -9.62
N LEU A 82 5.45 12.73 -10.01
CA LEU A 82 4.58 12.33 -11.14
C LEU A 82 5.21 12.62 -12.51
N ASP A 83 5.95 13.72 -12.62
CA ASP A 83 6.71 14.12 -13.81
C ASP A 83 8.19 14.35 -13.45
N PRO A 84 9.00 13.27 -13.46
CA PRO A 84 10.42 13.37 -13.16
C PRO A 84 11.22 14.15 -14.22
N CYS A 85 10.65 14.43 -15.41
CA CYS A 85 11.32 15.19 -16.46
C CYS A 85 11.50 16.67 -16.07
N ALA A 86 10.64 17.18 -15.18
CA ALA A 86 10.66 18.57 -14.73
C ALA A 86 11.98 18.97 -14.01
N ALA A 87 12.68 18.03 -13.38
CA ALA A 87 13.93 18.33 -12.65
C ALA A 87 15.14 18.61 -13.56
N ALA A 88 15.05 18.34 -14.87
CA ALA A 88 16.14 18.62 -15.80
C ALA A 88 16.49 20.12 -15.88
N HIS A 89 15.51 20.98 -15.59
CA HIS A 89 15.61 22.44 -15.61
C HIS A 89 16.11 23.06 -14.29
N ASP A 90 16.47 22.26 -13.29
CA ASP A 90 17.04 22.80 -12.05
C ASP A 90 18.46 23.33 -12.29
N GLU A 91 18.70 24.59 -11.92
CA GLU A 91 20.00 25.24 -11.99
C GLU A 91 20.87 24.87 -10.77
N GLY A 92 22.15 24.56 -11.03
CA GLY A 92 23.13 24.22 -9.99
C GLY A 92 23.38 22.71 -9.82
N LEU A 93 24.66 22.34 -9.82
CA LEU A 93 25.11 20.94 -9.78
C LEU A 93 24.69 20.22 -8.49
N LYS A 94 24.71 20.92 -7.35
CA LYS A 94 24.24 20.40 -6.06
C LYS A 94 22.73 20.09 -6.10
N HIS A 95 21.94 21.00 -6.65
CA HIS A 95 20.48 20.84 -6.74
C HIS A 95 20.09 19.69 -7.66
N ARG A 96 20.76 19.52 -8.80
CA ARG A 96 20.52 18.40 -9.72
C ARG A 96 20.76 17.03 -9.08
N VAL A 97 21.81 16.89 -8.27
CA VAL A 97 22.10 15.62 -7.58
C VAL A 97 21.04 15.31 -6.53
N ILE A 98 20.63 16.29 -5.71
CA ILE A 98 19.55 16.11 -4.74
C ILE A 98 18.25 15.74 -5.48
N SER A 99 17.85 16.52 -6.49
CA SER A 99 16.62 16.28 -7.26
C SER A 99 16.60 14.91 -7.93
N GLY A 100 17.74 14.43 -8.44
CA GLY A 100 17.87 13.10 -9.02
C GLY A 100 17.63 11.98 -8.01
N ILE A 101 18.15 12.11 -6.78
CA ILE A 101 17.92 11.14 -5.69
C ILE A 101 16.44 11.13 -5.29
N VAL A 102 15.83 12.31 -5.16
CA VAL A 102 14.40 12.44 -4.83
C VAL A 102 13.54 11.72 -5.86
N ILE A 103 13.81 11.96 -7.14
CA ILE A 103 13.08 11.33 -8.25
C ILE A 103 13.25 9.80 -8.23
N LEU A 104 14.47 9.32 -8.06
CA LEU A 104 14.74 7.88 -8.05
C LEU A 104 13.99 7.20 -6.90
N CYS A 105 14.01 7.79 -5.70
CA CYS A 105 13.24 7.29 -4.57
C CYS A 105 11.73 7.35 -4.84
N GLY A 106 11.21 8.46 -5.36
CA GLY A 106 9.79 8.63 -5.68
C GLY A 106 9.30 7.59 -6.70
N LEU A 107 10.10 7.35 -7.75
CA LEU A 107 9.80 6.37 -8.80
C LEU A 107 9.73 4.95 -8.24
N VAL A 108 10.68 4.55 -7.41
CA VAL A 108 10.68 3.23 -6.75
C VAL A 108 9.40 3.05 -5.91
N ILE A 109 9.01 4.07 -5.14
CA ILE A 109 7.80 4.02 -4.30
C ILE A 109 6.54 3.88 -5.15
N ILE A 110 6.42 4.68 -6.22
CA ILE A 110 5.28 4.59 -7.14
C ILE A 110 5.21 3.21 -7.77
N ALA A 111 6.34 2.64 -8.21
CA ALA A 111 6.37 1.31 -8.79
C ALA A 111 5.87 0.23 -7.80
N ILE A 112 6.29 0.31 -6.53
CA ILE A 112 5.83 -0.62 -5.48
C ILE A 112 4.33 -0.42 -5.22
N LEU A 113 3.84 0.83 -5.18
CA LEU A 113 2.43 1.14 -4.99
C LEU A 113 1.55 0.58 -6.13
N ILE A 114 2.01 0.75 -7.37
CA ILE A 114 1.32 0.18 -8.55
C ILE A 114 1.34 -1.35 -8.49
N GLY A 115 2.45 -1.96 -8.08
CA GLY A 115 2.51 -3.42 -7.87
C GLY A 115 1.47 -3.89 -6.85
N ALA A 116 1.38 -3.20 -5.70
CA ALA A 116 0.44 -3.55 -4.64
C ALA A 116 -1.03 -3.41 -5.08
N ILE A 117 -1.38 -2.35 -5.83
CA ILE A 117 -2.75 -2.18 -6.32
C ILE A 117 -3.13 -3.26 -7.33
N VAL A 118 -2.21 -3.68 -8.21
CA VAL A 118 -2.48 -4.76 -9.17
C VAL A 118 -2.76 -6.07 -8.43
N THR A 119 -1.94 -6.44 -7.45
CA THR A 119 -2.17 -7.65 -6.65
C THR A 119 -3.51 -7.58 -5.91
N PHE A 120 -3.87 -6.43 -5.35
CA PHE A 120 -5.19 -6.23 -4.73
C PHE A 120 -6.34 -6.45 -5.71
N MET A 121 -6.23 -5.88 -6.91
CA MET A 121 -7.24 -6.06 -7.95
C MET A 121 -7.36 -7.51 -8.36
N GLU A 122 -6.24 -8.23 -8.51
CA GLU A 122 -6.24 -9.66 -8.79
C GLU A 122 -6.90 -10.47 -7.69
N GLU A 123 -6.64 -10.16 -6.41
CA GLU A 123 -7.32 -10.81 -5.29
C GLU A 123 -8.83 -10.60 -5.33
N LYS A 124 -9.28 -9.36 -5.55
CA LYS A 124 -10.71 -9.05 -5.68
C LYS A 124 -11.34 -9.71 -6.89
N LEU A 125 -10.64 -9.74 -8.01
CA LEU A 125 -11.11 -10.42 -9.21
C LEU A 125 -11.15 -11.94 -9.01
N ASN A 126 -10.20 -12.51 -8.28
CA ASN A 126 -10.21 -13.92 -7.90
C ASN A 126 -11.32 -14.26 -6.90
N GLU A 127 -11.66 -13.34 -6.00
CA GLU A 127 -12.81 -13.45 -5.10
C GLU A 127 -14.13 -13.50 -5.90
N LEU A 128 -14.26 -12.61 -6.90
CA LEU A 128 -15.40 -12.60 -7.82
C LEU A 128 -15.47 -13.86 -8.69
N LYS A 129 -14.33 -14.33 -9.20
CA LYS A 129 -14.23 -15.58 -9.98
C LYS A 129 -14.66 -16.83 -9.20
N LYS A 130 -14.52 -16.82 -7.87
CA LYS A 130 -14.96 -17.93 -7.01
C LYS A 130 -16.48 -18.03 -6.87
N GLY A 131 -17.25 -17.12 -7.48
CA GLY A 131 -18.72 -17.18 -7.51
C GLY A 131 -19.39 -17.03 -6.14
N ARG A 132 -18.65 -16.58 -5.12
CA ARG A 132 -19.17 -16.30 -3.77
C ARG A 132 -19.75 -14.91 -3.62
N THR A 133 -20.00 -14.22 -4.74
CA THR A 133 -20.79 -13.00 -4.74
C THR A 133 -22.13 -13.33 -4.11
N THR A 134 -22.44 -12.66 -3.00
CA THR A 134 -23.68 -12.87 -2.27
C THR A 134 -24.83 -12.56 -3.23
N VAL A 135 -25.62 -13.58 -3.59
CA VAL A 135 -26.77 -13.39 -4.48
C VAL A 135 -27.84 -12.65 -3.69
N ILE A 136 -28.06 -11.38 -4.05
CA ILE A 136 -29.07 -10.49 -3.44
C ILE A 136 -30.45 -10.74 -4.09
N GLU A 137 -30.49 -11.50 -5.19
CA GLU A 137 -31.71 -11.89 -5.92
C GLU A 137 -32.57 -12.87 -5.11
N LYS A 138 -33.88 -12.63 -5.06
CA LYS A 138 -34.87 -13.51 -4.43
C LYS A 138 -35.44 -14.46 -5.49
N ASN A 139 -35.61 -15.74 -5.15
CA ASN A 139 -36.05 -16.84 -6.05
C ASN A 139 -34.99 -17.35 -7.04
N HIS A 140 -33.73 -17.50 -6.63
CA HIS A 140 -32.69 -18.13 -7.45
C HIS A 140 -32.59 -19.64 -7.17
N THR A 141 -32.27 -20.43 -8.20
CA THR A 141 -32.09 -21.89 -8.11
C THR A 141 -30.61 -22.23 -8.09
N ILE A 142 -30.14 -22.91 -7.04
CA ILE A 142 -28.71 -23.25 -6.87
C ILE A 142 -28.45 -24.67 -7.37
N ILE A 143 -27.55 -24.83 -8.33
CA ILE A 143 -27.07 -26.15 -8.79
C ILE A 143 -25.80 -26.51 -8.01
N LEU A 144 -25.92 -27.45 -7.07
CA LEU A 144 -24.79 -27.95 -6.26
C LEU A 144 -24.20 -29.22 -6.88
N GLY A 145 -23.07 -29.07 -7.58
CA GLY A 145 -22.30 -30.17 -8.16
C GLY A 145 -22.35 -30.21 -9.69
N TRP A 146 -21.36 -30.87 -10.31
CA TRP A 146 -21.27 -31.02 -11.77
C TRP A 146 -21.57 -32.46 -12.19
N SER A 147 -22.51 -32.64 -13.13
CA SER A 147 -22.89 -33.93 -13.70
C SER A 147 -23.18 -33.76 -15.19
N PRO A 148 -22.93 -34.75 -16.05
CA PRO A 148 -23.26 -34.69 -17.48
C PRO A 148 -24.73 -34.35 -17.76
N LYS A 149 -25.63 -34.66 -16.82
CA LYS A 149 -27.08 -34.38 -16.92
C LYS A 149 -27.46 -32.90 -16.68
N ILE A 150 -26.51 -32.04 -16.33
CA ILE A 150 -26.80 -30.62 -16.02
C ILE A 150 -27.36 -29.88 -17.23
N PHE A 151 -26.89 -30.19 -18.44
CA PHE A 151 -27.42 -29.55 -19.65
C PHE A 151 -28.91 -29.87 -19.86
N ASP A 152 -29.33 -31.09 -19.54
CA ASP A 152 -30.75 -31.49 -19.60
C ASP A 152 -31.58 -30.76 -18.54
N ILE A 153 -31.05 -30.68 -17.32
CA ILE A 153 -31.70 -29.99 -16.19
C ILE A 153 -31.83 -28.48 -16.46
N ILE A 154 -30.80 -27.85 -17.04
CA ILE A 154 -30.82 -26.43 -17.42
C ILE A 154 -31.90 -26.20 -18.49
N ASN A 155 -32.00 -27.07 -19.50
CA ASN A 155 -33.02 -26.94 -20.54
C ASN A 155 -34.44 -27.04 -19.97
N GLU A 156 -34.71 -27.98 -19.06
CA GLU A 156 -36.01 -28.05 -18.38
C GLU A 156 -36.27 -26.85 -17.46
N LEU A 157 -35.25 -26.35 -16.77
CA LEU A 157 -35.35 -25.15 -15.94
C LEU A 157 -35.71 -23.92 -16.78
N ILE A 158 -35.11 -23.77 -17.97
CA ILE A 158 -35.44 -22.68 -18.91
C ILE A 158 -36.92 -22.76 -19.33
N ILE A 159 -37.38 -23.95 -19.76
CA ILE A 159 -38.77 -24.17 -20.20
C ILE A 159 -39.77 -23.89 -19.05
N THR A 160 -39.42 -24.31 -17.84
CA THR A 160 -40.27 -24.09 -16.65
C THR A 160 -40.26 -22.61 -16.22
N ASN A 161 -39.16 -21.90 -16.46
CA ASN A 161 -39.00 -20.49 -16.13
C ASN A 161 -39.75 -19.54 -17.04
N GLU A 162 -40.08 -19.91 -18.29
CA GLU A 162 -40.79 -19.02 -19.23
C GLU A 162 -42.13 -18.52 -18.65
N ASN A 163 -42.71 -19.23 -17.70
CA ASN A 163 -43.96 -18.86 -17.03
C ASN A 163 -43.76 -17.94 -15.80
N GLN A 164 -42.53 -17.64 -15.40
CA GLN A 164 -42.24 -16.77 -14.26
C GLN A 164 -41.93 -15.34 -14.72
N ARG A 165 -42.38 -14.35 -13.94
CA ARG A 165 -42.28 -12.92 -14.30
C ARG A 165 -40.87 -12.34 -14.23
N ASN A 166 -39.93 -12.97 -13.50
CA ASN A 166 -38.57 -12.47 -13.37
C ASN A 166 -37.59 -13.55 -12.85
N PRO A 167 -37.32 -14.61 -13.61
CA PRO A 167 -36.52 -15.69 -13.09
C PRO A 167 -35.02 -15.50 -13.38
N SER A 168 -34.20 -15.79 -12.37
CA SER A 168 -32.74 -15.75 -12.41
C SER A 168 -32.19 -17.15 -12.10
N ILE A 169 -31.49 -17.76 -13.05
CA ILE A 169 -30.78 -19.04 -12.89
C ILE A 169 -29.32 -18.73 -12.57
#